data_AF-A0A9E2R2P0-F1
#
_entry.id   AF-A0A9E2R2P0-F1
#
_cell.length_a   1.000
_cell.length_b   1.000
_cell.length_c   1.000
_cell.angle_alpha   90.00
_cell.angle_beta   90.00
_cell.angle_gamma   90.00
#
_symmetry.space_group_name_H-M   'P 1'
#
loop_
_entity.id
_entity.type
_entity.pdbx_description
1 polymer ?
#
loop_
_entity_poly.entity_id
_entity_poly.type
_entity_poly.pdbx_seq_one_letter_code
_entity_poly.pdbx_strand_id
1 'polypeptide(L)'
;MRRLLTIAMLLGLFGPWASPVRADDYKLTNDEVLKGQPVSFTEDGLVLKLDIGGFSDRIPWVRLSQETLKKLALDPKAQPFVEPFIEVSIEEKAKKAAKKKEIVIRPVPRVEQPTGNPGLVGGVTTPIGMGLVLALFAANLYAGFQIAGYRRQPPALVCGLSALLPVIGPILFLSLPGREAVSEEAEAVAVGGPEPAPGGSKTAAMMKKSTHVPGVPTGGGLSLAAEKSTAHGLAVPRTFRRGETTFNRRFFETQFPGFFRVVPGEAEKNLVLAIRSPRGEFIARRISRISANEMHVQLLGSTTEVMVTFSEVSEVTLRDKDAKTA
;
A
#
# COMPACT_ATOMS: atom_id res chain seq x y z
N MET A 1 -39.58 30.65 -70.70
CA MET A 1 -38.85 29.92 -69.63
C MET A 1 -37.84 28.89 -70.14
N ARG A 2 -38.13 28.02 -71.14
CA ARG A 2 -37.15 27.04 -71.67
C ARG A 2 -35.82 27.64 -72.17
N ARG A 3 -35.83 28.82 -72.81
CA ARG A 3 -34.61 29.47 -73.34
C ARG A 3 -33.68 30.06 -72.28
N LEU A 4 -34.24 30.50 -71.14
CA LEU A 4 -33.46 30.96 -69.98
C LEU A 4 -32.80 29.78 -69.25
N LEU A 5 -33.51 28.64 -69.21
CA LEU A 5 -33.02 27.42 -68.58
C LEU A 5 -31.87 26.78 -69.38
N THR A 6 -31.90 26.85 -70.71
CA THR A 6 -30.80 26.38 -71.56
C THR A 6 -29.54 27.25 -71.45
N ILE A 7 -29.70 28.58 -71.29
CA ILE A 7 -28.56 29.49 -71.09
C ILE A 7 -27.94 29.28 -69.70
N ALA A 8 -28.76 29.08 -68.66
CA ALA A 8 -28.29 28.76 -67.31
C ALA A 8 -27.57 27.40 -67.26
N MET A 9 -28.03 26.41 -68.02
CA MET A 9 -27.38 25.11 -68.09
C MET A 9 -26.05 25.16 -68.86
N LEU A 10 -25.94 26.00 -69.91
CA LEU A 10 -24.66 26.23 -70.62
C LEU A 10 -23.64 27.01 -69.77
N LEU A 11 -24.08 28.00 -68.99
CA LEU A 11 -23.20 28.72 -68.05
C LEU A 11 -22.73 27.82 -66.89
N GLY A 12 -23.59 26.91 -66.42
CA GLY A 12 -23.26 25.94 -65.38
C GLY A 12 -22.28 24.86 -65.81
N LEU A 13 -22.26 24.50 -67.10
CA LEU A 13 -21.36 23.46 -67.64
C LEU A 13 -19.96 23.99 -67.97
N PHE A 14 -19.82 25.28 -68.32
CA PHE A 14 -18.53 25.90 -68.65
C PHE A 14 -17.91 26.74 -67.52
N GLY A 15 -18.68 27.10 -66.48
CA GLY A 15 -18.21 27.87 -65.34
C GLY A 15 -17.06 27.27 -64.51
N PRO A 16 -16.98 25.94 -64.27
CA PRO A 16 -15.96 25.40 -63.36
C PRO A 16 -14.58 25.17 -64.00
N TRP A 17 -14.37 25.47 -65.28
CA TRP A 17 -13.05 25.29 -65.95
C TRP A 17 -12.15 26.51 -65.98
N ALA A 18 -12.64 27.68 -65.57
CA ALA A 18 -11.80 28.85 -65.35
C ALA A 18 -11.31 28.87 -63.90
N SER A 19 -10.46 27.88 -63.53
CA SER A 19 -9.67 28.03 -62.31
C SER A 19 -8.68 29.18 -62.52
N PRO A 20 -8.68 30.21 -61.67
CA PRO A 20 -7.68 31.28 -61.78
C PRO A 20 -6.30 30.66 -61.57
N VAL A 21 -5.47 30.70 -62.60
CA VAL A 21 -4.03 30.43 -62.51
C VAL A 21 -3.44 31.55 -61.66
N ARG A 22 -3.41 31.33 -60.34
CA ARG A 22 -2.59 32.15 -59.45
C ARG A 22 -1.17 31.64 -59.60
N ALA A 23 -0.40 32.35 -60.42
CA ALA A 23 1.05 32.30 -60.37
C ALA A 23 1.46 33.11 -59.13
N ASP A 24 2.02 32.42 -58.14
CA ASP A 24 2.55 33.08 -56.95
C ASP A 24 4.07 33.22 -57.08
N ASP A 25 4.59 34.34 -56.57
CA ASP A 25 6.01 34.65 -56.58
C ASP A 25 6.67 34.04 -55.33
N TYR A 26 7.53 33.04 -55.53
CA TYR A 26 8.30 32.34 -54.49
C TYR A 26 9.73 32.87 -54.45
N LYS A 27 10.13 33.51 -53.34
CA LYS A 27 11.49 34.05 -53.16
C LYS A 27 12.39 33.05 -52.44
N LEU A 28 13.56 32.78 -53.00
CA LEU A 28 14.62 31.99 -52.38
C LEU A 28 15.51 32.89 -51.50
N THR A 29 16.29 32.26 -50.61
CA THR A 29 17.27 32.93 -49.73
C THR A 29 18.41 33.61 -50.51
N ASN A 30 18.59 33.26 -51.79
CA ASN A 30 19.60 33.84 -52.69
C ASN A 30 19.04 35.00 -53.55
N ASP A 31 17.92 35.60 -53.15
CA ASP A 31 17.19 36.67 -53.88
C ASP A 31 16.61 36.27 -55.25
N GLU A 32 16.71 34.99 -55.64
CA GLU A 32 16.07 34.45 -56.83
C GLU A 32 14.55 34.30 -56.64
N VAL A 33 13.78 34.77 -57.62
CA VAL A 33 12.31 34.73 -57.60
C VAL A 33 11.80 33.74 -58.63
N LEU A 34 11.15 32.67 -58.16
CA LEU A 34 10.52 31.68 -59.00
C LEU A 34 9.03 31.94 -59.09
N LYS A 35 8.52 32.07 -60.32
CA LYS A 35 7.10 32.25 -60.61
C LYS A 35 6.53 30.95 -61.13
N GLY A 36 5.50 30.46 -60.45
CA GLY A 36 4.90 29.19 -60.84
C GLY A 36 3.82 28.72 -59.89
N GLN A 37 3.32 27.52 -60.15
CA GLN A 37 2.28 26.88 -59.32
C GLN A 37 2.89 25.76 -58.48
N PRO A 38 2.51 25.61 -57.20
CA PRO A 38 2.96 24.51 -56.38
C PRO A 38 2.27 23.21 -56.81
N VAL A 39 3.06 22.22 -57.22
CA VAL A 39 2.55 20.92 -57.70
C VAL A 39 2.66 19.85 -56.62
N SER A 40 3.75 19.85 -55.85
CA SER A 40 4.01 18.84 -54.83
C SER A 40 4.67 19.45 -53.60
N PHE A 41 4.14 19.08 -52.44
CA PHE A 41 4.70 19.36 -51.13
C PHE A 41 5.18 18.04 -50.53
N THR A 42 6.49 17.88 -50.34
CA THR A 42 7.12 16.69 -49.75
C THR A 42 8.05 17.11 -48.61
N GLU A 43 8.43 16.20 -47.72
CA GLU A 43 9.39 16.44 -46.63
C GLU A 43 10.71 17.08 -47.11
N ASP A 44 11.19 16.67 -48.29
CA ASP A 44 12.46 17.14 -48.85
C ASP A 44 12.38 18.51 -49.55
N GLY A 45 11.19 18.99 -49.90
CA GLY A 45 11.05 20.27 -50.59
C GLY A 45 9.79 20.47 -51.43
N LEU A 46 9.75 21.64 -52.06
CA LEU A 46 8.68 22.13 -52.92
C LEU A 46 9.04 21.95 -54.39
N VAL A 47 8.10 21.47 -55.19
CA VAL A 47 8.20 21.45 -56.66
C VAL A 47 7.19 22.42 -57.26
N LEU A 48 7.69 23.38 -58.03
CA LEU A 48 6.89 24.37 -58.73
C LEU A 48 6.79 24.01 -60.21
N LYS A 49 5.64 24.23 -60.83
CA LYS A 49 5.50 24.29 -62.29
C LYS A 49 5.73 25.73 -62.71
N LEU A 50 6.81 26.00 -63.44
CA LEU A 50 7.15 27.36 -63.84
C LEU A 50 6.23 27.86 -64.95
N ASP A 51 6.00 29.16 -64.98
CA ASP A 51 5.16 29.81 -66.01
C ASP A 51 5.79 29.73 -67.42
N ILE A 52 7.12 29.67 -67.49
CA ILE A 52 7.89 29.48 -68.74
C ILE A 52 7.80 28.05 -69.30
N GLY A 53 7.08 27.15 -68.63
CA GLY A 53 6.97 25.74 -68.98
C GLY A 53 8.06 24.90 -68.31
N GLY A 54 7.69 23.69 -67.90
CA GLY A 54 8.57 22.79 -67.14
C GLY A 54 8.33 22.78 -65.63
N PHE A 55 8.97 21.85 -64.94
CA PHE A 55 8.97 21.73 -63.47
C PHE A 55 10.30 22.25 -62.92
N SER A 56 10.26 22.90 -61.77
CA SER A 56 11.45 23.28 -61.04
C SER A 56 12.11 22.04 -60.46
N ASP A 57 13.42 22.12 -60.23
CA ASP A 57 14.06 21.18 -59.32
C ASP A 57 13.39 21.25 -57.95
N ARG A 58 13.52 20.18 -57.16
CA ARG A 58 12.97 20.14 -55.80
C ARG A 58 13.73 21.14 -54.94
N ILE A 59 13.06 22.22 -54.57
CA ILE A 59 13.64 23.29 -53.77
C ILE A 59 13.50 22.89 -52.29
N PRO A 60 14.61 22.67 -51.57
CA PRO A 60 14.55 22.33 -50.16
C PRO A 60 14.00 23.52 -49.36
N TRP A 61 13.21 23.23 -48.32
CA TRP A 61 12.55 24.24 -47.49
C TRP A 61 13.50 25.29 -46.90
N VAL A 62 14.75 24.89 -46.63
CA VAL A 62 15.83 25.75 -46.11
C VAL A 62 16.24 26.86 -47.09
N ARG A 63 16.05 26.65 -48.40
CA ARG A 63 16.41 27.62 -49.44
C ARG A 63 15.29 28.63 -49.72
N LEU A 64 14.13 28.50 -49.08
CA LEU A 64 13.02 29.41 -49.24
C LEU A 64 13.11 30.55 -48.20
N SER A 65 12.77 31.76 -48.62
CA SER A 65 12.71 32.92 -47.73
C SER A 65 11.61 32.77 -46.68
N GLN A 66 11.79 33.42 -45.52
CA GLN A 66 10.80 33.45 -44.44
C GLN A 66 9.45 34.04 -44.88
N GLU A 67 9.45 34.97 -45.85
CA GLU A 67 8.21 35.52 -46.43
C GLU A 67 7.44 34.44 -47.19
N THR A 68 8.16 33.60 -47.94
CA THR A 68 7.59 32.58 -48.79
C THR A 68 7.13 31.37 -47.97
N LEU A 69 7.88 31.01 -46.94
CA LEU A 69 7.48 30.00 -45.95
C LEU A 69 6.19 30.42 -45.21
N LYS A 70 6.05 31.70 -44.81
CA LYS A 70 4.80 32.20 -44.22
C LYS A 70 3.61 32.15 -45.18
N LYS A 71 3.83 32.42 -46.47
CA LYS A 71 2.79 32.28 -47.50
C LYS A 71 2.37 30.83 -47.69
N LEU A 72 3.34 29.91 -47.74
CA LEU A 72 3.10 28.47 -47.87
C LEU A 72 2.45 27.88 -46.62
N ALA A 73 2.62 28.47 -45.44
CA ALA A 73 1.90 28.06 -44.23
C ALA A 73 0.40 28.39 -44.24
N LEU A 74 -0.09 29.17 -45.20
CA LEU A 74 -1.55 29.31 -45.40
C LEU A 74 -2.15 28.10 -46.11
N ASP A 75 -1.34 27.29 -46.81
CA ASP A 75 -1.81 26.11 -47.52
C ASP A 75 -1.86 24.89 -46.60
N PRO A 76 -3.02 24.21 -46.45
CA PRO A 76 -3.19 23.10 -45.50
C PRO A 76 -2.31 21.88 -45.81
N LYS A 77 -1.80 21.76 -47.04
CA LYS A 77 -0.91 20.67 -47.47
C LYS A 77 0.57 20.96 -47.22
N ALA A 78 0.96 22.24 -47.13
CA ALA A 78 2.34 22.66 -46.94
C ALA A 78 2.66 23.02 -45.48
N GLN A 79 1.64 23.34 -44.68
CA GLN A 79 1.72 23.62 -43.24
C GLN A 79 2.66 22.69 -42.46
N PRO A 80 2.49 21.35 -42.46
CA PRO A 80 3.28 20.48 -41.59
C PRO A 80 4.78 20.46 -41.97
N PHE A 81 5.11 20.75 -43.23
CA PHE A 81 6.48 20.74 -43.72
C PHE A 81 7.17 22.09 -43.54
N VAL A 82 6.41 23.18 -43.48
CA VAL A 82 6.94 24.55 -43.46
C VAL A 82 7.04 25.10 -42.03
N GLU A 83 6.15 24.68 -41.13
CA GLU A 83 6.16 25.08 -39.71
C GLU A 83 7.52 24.93 -39.01
N PRO A 84 8.31 23.86 -39.24
CA PRO A 84 9.63 23.73 -38.62
C PRO A 84 10.65 24.77 -39.09
N PHE A 85 10.49 25.29 -40.31
CA PHE A 85 11.45 26.22 -40.94
C PHE A 85 11.06 27.69 -40.79
N ILE A 86 9.82 27.99 -40.34
CA ILE A 86 9.42 29.35 -39.99
C ILE A 86 10.10 29.71 -38.66
N GLU A 87 11.04 30.64 -38.72
CA GLU A 87 11.64 31.23 -37.54
C GLU A 87 10.56 32.00 -36.79
N VAL A 88 10.05 31.41 -35.72
CA VAL A 88 9.04 32.05 -34.87
C VAL A 88 9.69 33.29 -34.25
N SER A 89 9.29 34.47 -34.74
CA SER A 89 9.74 35.75 -34.23
C SER A 89 9.45 35.84 -32.73
N ILE A 90 10.34 36.51 -31.99
CA ILE A 90 10.32 36.59 -30.52
C ILE A 90 8.94 37.08 -30.02
N GLU A 91 8.26 37.93 -30.80
CA GLU A 91 6.93 38.46 -30.49
C GLU A 91 5.79 37.42 -30.59
N GLU A 92 5.85 36.48 -31.53
CA GLU A 92 4.85 35.42 -31.63
C GLU A 92 5.06 34.32 -30.60
N LYS A 93 6.32 34.04 -30.24
CA LYS A 93 6.64 33.20 -29.07
C LYS A 93 6.12 33.86 -27.79
N ALA A 94 6.30 35.17 -27.62
CA ALA A 94 5.79 35.91 -26.47
C ALA A 94 4.25 35.90 -26.40
N LYS A 95 3.57 36.10 -27.52
CA LYS A 95 2.09 36.06 -27.60
C LYS A 95 1.52 34.65 -27.39
N LYS A 96 2.15 33.61 -27.94
CA LYS A 96 1.76 32.20 -27.72
C LYS A 96 2.09 31.73 -26.29
N ALA A 97 3.18 32.23 -25.69
CA ALA A 97 3.53 31.97 -24.29
C ALA A 97 2.61 32.73 -23.31
N ALA A 98 2.16 33.94 -23.65
CA ALA A 98 1.16 34.68 -22.88
C ALA A 98 -0.20 33.96 -22.91
N LYS A 99 -0.63 33.46 -24.06
CA LYS A 99 -1.90 32.70 -24.20
C LYS A 99 -1.88 31.31 -23.54
N LYS A 100 -0.72 30.65 -23.44
CA LYS A 100 -0.59 29.32 -22.81
C LYS A 100 -0.55 29.35 -21.26
N LYS A 101 -0.54 30.52 -20.61
CA LYS A 101 -0.26 30.62 -19.16
C LYS A 101 -1.48 30.57 -18.24
N GLU A 102 -2.71 30.56 -18.74
CA GLU A 102 -3.87 30.46 -17.86
C GLU A 102 -4.30 29.01 -17.67
N ILE A 103 -3.47 28.27 -16.93
CA ILE A 103 -3.84 26.97 -16.39
C ILE A 103 -4.76 27.25 -15.20
N VAL A 104 -6.08 27.22 -15.42
CA VAL A 104 -7.06 27.25 -14.33
C VAL A 104 -6.98 25.89 -13.62
N ILE A 105 -6.12 25.84 -12.60
CA ILE A 105 -5.98 24.68 -11.72
C ILE A 105 -7.31 24.56 -10.97
N ARG A 106 -8.18 23.65 -11.42
CA ARG A 106 -9.35 23.26 -10.63
C ARG A 106 -8.81 22.66 -9.33
N PRO A 107 -9.11 23.25 -8.16
CA PRO A 107 -8.68 22.65 -6.90
C PRO A 107 -9.29 21.25 -6.83
N VAL A 108 -8.42 20.25 -6.73
CA VAL A 108 -8.83 18.85 -6.57
C VAL A 108 -9.73 18.79 -5.34
N PRO A 109 -10.93 18.19 -5.41
CA PRO A 109 -11.79 18.03 -4.25
C PRO A 109 -11.03 17.21 -3.21
N ARG A 110 -10.55 17.88 -2.17
CA ARG A 110 -9.84 17.24 -1.07
C ARG A 110 -10.89 16.52 -0.25
N VAL A 111 -10.78 15.19 -0.17
CA VAL A 111 -11.58 14.40 0.75
C VAL A 111 -11.34 14.97 2.14
N GLU A 112 -12.39 15.53 2.75
CA GLU A 112 -12.32 15.99 4.13
C GLU A 112 -12.03 14.77 5.00
N GLN A 113 -10.89 14.80 5.70
CA GLN A 113 -10.61 13.77 6.67
C GLN A 113 -11.70 13.86 7.74
N PRO A 114 -12.37 12.75 8.09
CA PRO A 114 -13.37 12.76 9.16
C PRO A 114 -12.70 13.33 10.41
N THR A 115 -13.09 14.54 10.78
CA THR A 115 -12.53 15.24 11.93
C THR A 115 -13.07 14.59 13.18
N GLY A 116 -12.21 13.87 13.87
CA GLY A 116 -12.49 13.23 15.12
C GLY A 116 -11.87 11.86 15.13
N ASN A 117 -10.77 11.70 15.87
CA ASN A 117 -10.42 10.38 16.38
C ASN A 117 -11.46 10.08 17.45
N PRO A 118 -12.44 9.19 17.24
CA PRO A 118 -13.28 8.76 18.34
C PRO A 118 -12.33 8.07 19.32
N GLY A 119 -12.00 8.75 20.42
CA GLY A 119 -11.22 8.15 21.49
C GLY A 119 -11.95 6.90 22.02
N LEU A 120 -11.34 6.17 22.96
CA LEU A 120 -11.96 4.97 23.54
C LEU A 120 -13.42 5.17 23.95
N VAL A 121 -13.75 6.33 24.52
CA VAL A 121 -15.13 6.71 24.87
C VAL A 121 -16.04 6.79 23.64
N GLY A 122 -15.59 7.44 22.57
CA GLY A 122 -16.33 7.55 21.31
C GLY A 122 -16.50 6.20 20.61
N GLY A 123 -15.57 5.27 20.80
CA GLY A 123 -15.70 3.88 20.34
C GLY A 123 -16.75 3.11 21.14
N VAL A 124 -16.76 3.26 22.47
CA VAL A 124 -17.70 2.57 23.39
C VAL A 124 -19.14 3.04 23.21
N THR A 125 -19.38 4.30 22.86
CA THR A 125 -20.73 4.82 22.62
C THR A 125 -21.33 4.41 21.28
N THR A 126 -20.53 3.82 20.37
CA THR A 126 -21.09 3.24 19.15
C THR A 126 -21.94 2.00 19.47
N PRO A 127 -22.97 1.67 18.67
CA PRO A 127 -23.77 0.47 18.92
C PRO A 127 -22.93 -0.81 18.94
N ILE A 128 -21.87 -0.87 18.12
CA ILE A 128 -20.93 -1.99 18.09
C ILE A 128 -20.08 -2.02 19.37
N GLY A 129 -19.57 -0.86 19.81
CA GLY A 129 -18.81 -0.73 21.06
C GLY A 129 -19.64 -1.08 22.29
N MET A 130 -20.89 -0.62 22.35
CA MET A 130 -21.81 -0.94 23.43
C MET A 130 -22.15 -2.44 23.44
N GLY A 131 -22.34 -3.04 22.27
CA GLY A 131 -22.48 -4.50 22.14
C GLY A 131 -21.29 -5.26 22.70
N LEU A 132 -20.06 -4.79 22.44
CA LEU A 132 -18.84 -5.39 22.98
C LEU A 132 -18.73 -5.21 24.50
N VAL A 133 -19.08 -4.05 25.04
CA VAL A 133 -19.10 -3.82 26.50
C VAL A 133 -20.12 -4.73 27.19
N LEU A 134 -21.32 -4.89 26.62
CA LEU A 134 -22.33 -5.81 27.15
C LEU A 134 -21.88 -7.27 27.09
N ALA A 135 -21.20 -7.67 26.01
CA ALA A 135 -20.64 -9.02 25.90
C ALA A 135 -19.55 -9.28 26.96
N LEU A 136 -18.65 -8.32 27.17
CA LEU A 136 -17.63 -8.41 28.23
C LEU A 136 -18.25 -8.43 29.62
N PHE A 137 -19.30 -7.62 29.85
CA PHE A 137 -20.04 -7.61 31.10
C PHE A 137 -20.72 -8.96 31.36
N ALA A 138 -21.38 -9.54 30.35
CA ALA A 138 -21.99 -10.87 30.45
C ALA A 138 -20.95 -11.97 30.71
N ALA A 139 -19.79 -11.92 30.05
CA ALA A 139 -18.68 -12.84 30.31
C ALA A 139 -18.17 -12.72 31.75
N ASN A 140 -18.09 -11.50 32.29
CA ASN A 140 -17.72 -11.25 33.68
C ASN A 140 -18.77 -11.79 34.68
N LEU A 141 -20.07 -11.63 34.41
CA LEU A 141 -21.12 -12.27 35.22
C LEU A 141 -21.07 -13.80 35.15
N TYR A 142 -20.84 -14.36 33.97
CA TYR A 142 -20.73 -15.80 33.78
C TYR A 142 -19.51 -16.38 34.53
N ALA A 143 -18.39 -15.67 34.53
CA ALA A 143 -17.23 -16.03 35.33
C ALA A 143 -17.57 -16.04 36.84
N GLY A 144 -18.27 -15.01 37.33
CA GLY A 144 -18.76 -14.97 38.71
C GLY A 144 -19.67 -16.15 39.04
N PHE A 145 -20.61 -16.49 38.16
CA PHE A 145 -21.51 -17.64 38.32
C PHE A 145 -20.75 -18.97 38.43
N GLN A 146 -19.76 -19.19 37.57
CA GLN A 146 -18.94 -20.42 37.61
C GLN A 146 -18.09 -20.50 38.88
N ILE A 147 -17.54 -19.37 39.34
CA ILE A 147 -16.76 -19.32 40.59
C ILE A 147 -17.66 -19.58 41.79
N ALA A 148 -18.89 -19.10 41.78
CA ALA A 148 -19.88 -19.39 42.83
C ALA A 148 -20.14 -20.90 42.94
N GLY A 149 -20.35 -21.57 41.81
CA GLY A 149 -20.50 -23.03 41.76
C GLY A 149 -19.25 -23.77 42.27
N TYR A 150 -18.06 -23.35 41.83
CA TYR A 150 -16.79 -23.98 42.21
C TYR A 150 -16.44 -23.81 43.70
N ARG A 151 -16.67 -22.62 44.26
CA ARG A 151 -16.37 -22.29 45.67
C ARG A 151 -17.55 -22.52 46.62
N ARG A 152 -18.68 -23.04 46.12
CA ARG A 152 -19.95 -23.21 46.84
C ARG A 152 -20.38 -21.93 47.58
N GLN A 153 -20.24 -20.78 46.92
CA GLN A 153 -20.69 -19.49 47.41
C GLN A 153 -22.08 -19.17 46.83
N PRO A 154 -22.92 -18.35 47.50
CA PRO A 154 -24.23 -18.00 46.98
C PRO A 154 -24.10 -17.24 45.65
N PRO A 155 -24.75 -17.71 44.56
CA PRO A 155 -24.53 -17.18 43.21
C PRO A 155 -24.97 -15.71 43.09
N ALA A 156 -26.02 -15.30 43.80
CA ALA A 156 -26.48 -13.91 43.81
C ALA A 156 -25.42 -12.94 44.34
N LEU A 157 -24.66 -13.34 45.37
CA LEU A 157 -23.65 -12.51 46.01
C LEU A 157 -22.41 -12.36 45.12
N VAL A 158 -21.92 -13.47 44.56
CA VAL A 158 -20.75 -13.46 43.67
C VAL A 158 -21.05 -12.73 42.36
N CYS A 159 -22.21 -12.98 41.75
CA CYS A 159 -22.63 -12.26 40.54
C CYS A 159 -22.88 -10.78 40.82
N GLY A 160 -23.49 -10.43 41.95
CA GLY A 160 -23.71 -9.04 42.36
C GLY A 160 -22.41 -8.27 42.57
N LEU A 161 -21.43 -8.86 43.27
CA LEU A 161 -20.12 -8.23 43.44
C LEU A 161 -19.35 -8.15 42.11
N SER A 162 -19.48 -9.16 41.24
CA SER A 162 -18.85 -9.16 39.92
C SER A 162 -19.42 -8.08 39.01
N ALA A 163 -20.72 -7.78 39.12
CA ALA A 163 -21.35 -6.68 38.39
C ALA A 163 -20.85 -5.30 38.87
N LEU A 164 -20.56 -5.15 40.17
CA LEU A 164 -20.09 -3.88 40.75
C LEU A 164 -18.59 -3.65 40.52
N LEU A 165 -17.79 -4.72 40.62
CA LEU A 165 -16.34 -4.73 40.47
C LEU A 165 -15.94 -5.75 39.40
N PRO A 166 -15.97 -5.39 38.11
CA PRO A 166 -15.58 -6.28 37.03
C PRO A 166 -14.16 -6.79 37.23
N VAL A 167 -13.92 -8.08 36.92
CA VAL A 167 -12.64 -8.79 37.08
C VAL A 167 -12.22 -8.99 38.54
N ILE A 168 -12.23 -7.95 39.38
CA ILE A 168 -11.79 -8.02 40.78
C ILE A 168 -12.76 -8.86 41.63
N GLY A 169 -14.08 -8.67 41.48
CA GLY A 169 -15.09 -9.44 42.22
C GLY A 169 -14.92 -10.96 42.07
N PRO A 170 -14.87 -11.49 40.82
CA PRO A 170 -14.56 -12.89 40.55
C PRO A 170 -13.27 -13.38 41.23
N ILE A 171 -12.17 -12.63 41.13
CA ILE A 171 -10.86 -13.01 41.69
C ILE A 171 -10.87 -13.06 43.22
N LEU A 172 -11.58 -12.15 43.88
CA LEU A 172 -11.73 -12.15 45.33
C LEU A 172 -12.43 -13.43 45.82
N PHE A 173 -13.55 -13.82 45.19
CA PHE A 173 -14.24 -15.06 45.53
C PHE A 173 -13.46 -16.31 45.18
N LEU A 174 -12.65 -16.25 44.12
CA LEU A 174 -11.71 -17.32 43.81
C LEU A 174 -10.62 -17.46 44.88
N SER A 175 -10.25 -16.39 45.58
CA SER A 175 -9.21 -16.42 46.61
C SER A 175 -9.75 -16.78 48.00
N LEU A 176 -11.06 -16.60 48.23
CA LEU A 176 -11.73 -16.97 49.47
C LEU A 176 -11.89 -18.49 49.61
N PRO A 177 -11.77 -19.05 50.83
CA PRO A 177 -12.03 -20.48 51.07
C PRO A 177 -13.48 -20.83 50.73
N GLY A 178 -13.71 -22.07 50.28
CA GLY A 178 -15.06 -22.55 49.99
C GLY A 178 -15.92 -22.53 51.26
N ARG A 179 -17.18 -22.10 51.14
CA ARG A 179 -18.13 -22.19 52.25
C ARG A 179 -18.63 -23.63 52.30
N GLU A 180 -18.38 -24.32 53.41
CA GLU A 180 -19.15 -25.52 53.73
C GLU A 180 -20.60 -25.07 53.94
N ALA A 181 -21.54 -25.81 53.36
CA ALA A 181 -22.95 -25.51 53.47
C ALA A 181 -23.38 -25.67 54.93
N VAL A 182 -23.20 -24.61 55.73
CA VAL A 182 -24.08 -24.36 56.86
C VAL A 182 -25.41 -24.06 56.20
N SER A 183 -26.28 -25.07 56.22
CA SER A 183 -27.68 -24.97 55.84
C SER A 183 -28.25 -23.67 56.40
N GLU A 184 -28.52 -22.72 55.51
CA GLU A 184 -29.36 -21.54 55.76
C GLU A 184 -30.83 -21.93 56.03
N GLU A 185 -31.09 -23.17 56.48
CA GLU A 185 -32.34 -23.55 57.12
C GLU A 185 -32.35 -23.18 58.62
N ALA A 186 -31.21 -22.78 59.21
CA ALA A 186 -31.13 -22.42 60.63
C ALA A 186 -31.53 -20.97 60.98
N GLU A 187 -31.76 -20.08 60.01
CA GLU A 187 -32.31 -18.74 60.27
C GLU A 187 -33.77 -18.56 59.80
N ALA A 188 -34.34 -19.57 59.12
CA ALA A 188 -35.76 -19.58 58.72
C ALA A 188 -36.63 -20.60 59.48
N VAL A 189 -36.03 -21.45 60.33
CA VAL A 189 -36.77 -22.50 61.06
C VAL A 189 -36.52 -22.39 62.57
N ALA A 190 -37.03 -21.31 63.16
CA ALA A 190 -37.20 -21.17 64.61
C ALA A 190 -38.66 -21.42 65.06
N VAL A 191 -39.43 -22.21 64.29
CA VAL A 191 -40.76 -22.67 64.72
C VAL A 191 -40.95 -24.14 64.30
N GLY A 192 -40.83 -25.04 65.28
CA GLY A 192 -41.54 -26.31 65.33
C GLY A 192 -40.90 -27.52 64.64
N GLY A 193 -40.27 -28.40 65.43
CA GLY A 193 -40.21 -29.85 65.13
C GLY A 193 -41.60 -30.51 65.30
N PRO A 194 -41.79 -31.83 65.02
CA PRO A 194 -40.80 -32.91 65.23
C PRO A 194 -40.68 -34.01 64.14
N GLU A 195 -39.61 -34.79 64.30
CA GLU A 195 -39.18 -36.12 63.77
C GLU A 195 -40.25 -37.26 63.80
N PRO A 196 -40.03 -38.52 63.26
CA PRO A 196 -38.74 -39.25 63.13
C PRO A 196 -38.45 -40.16 61.88
N ALA A 197 -37.14 -40.37 61.64
CA ALA A 197 -36.36 -41.61 61.36
C ALA A 197 -36.75 -42.66 60.26
N PRO A 198 -35.87 -43.65 59.92
CA PRO A 198 -34.40 -43.67 59.72
C PRO A 198 -33.91 -44.52 58.51
N GLY A 199 -32.60 -44.46 58.21
CA GLY A 199 -31.84 -45.54 57.52
C GLY A 199 -30.89 -44.99 56.44
N GLY A 200 -29.62 -45.35 56.31
CA GLY A 200 -28.76 -46.32 56.99
C GLY A 200 -27.53 -46.58 56.10
N SER A 201 -26.36 -46.66 56.73
CA SER A 201 -25.13 -47.35 56.27
C SER A 201 -24.22 -46.76 55.17
N LYS A 202 -23.08 -46.22 55.65
CA LYS A 202 -21.68 -46.61 55.37
C LYS A 202 -21.33 -47.23 54.00
N THR A 203 -20.28 -46.69 53.37
CA THR A 203 -19.01 -47.44 53.19
C THR A 203 -17.86 -46.48 52.85
N ALA A 204 -16.74 -46.73 53.51
CA ALA A 204 -15.44 -46.15 53.27
C ALA A 204 -14.57 -47.12 52.46
N ALA A 205 -13.74 -46.60 51.56
CA ALA A 205 -12.47 -47.18 51.11
C ALA A 205 -11.69 -46.04 50.44
N MET A 206 -10.75 -45.37 51.11
CA MET A 206 -9.37 -45.80 51.37
C MET A 206 -8.61 -46.15 50.08
N MET A 207 -7.82 -45.20 49.58
CA MET A 207 -6.44 -45.49 49.20
C MET A 207 -5.57 -44.24 49.36
N LYS A 208 -4.47 -44.43 50.08
CA LYS A 208 -3.51 -43.44 50.57
C LYS A 208 -2.14 -43.84 50.03
N LYS A 209 -1.43 -42.95 49.34
CA LYS A 209 0.06 -42.83 49.32
C LYS A 209 0.41 -41.60 48.46
N SER A 210 0.78 -40.42 49.01
CA SER A 210 2.06 -40.03 49.63
C SER A 210 3.24 -40.22 48.66
N THR A 211 4.21 -39.34 48.41
CA THR A 211 4.60 -37.99 48.85
C THR A 211 5.88 -37.70 48.03
N HIS A 212 6.05 -36.52 47.42
CA HIS A 212 7.30 -35.75 47.52
C HIS A 212 7.20 -34.36 46.86
N VAL A 213 7.38 -33.34 47.70
CA VAL A 213 7.89 -31.98 47.43
C VAL A 213 9.22 -31.96 48.24
N PRO A 214 10.32 -31.26 47.90
CA PRO A 214 10.33 -29.82 47.61
C PRO A 214 11.43 -29.30 46.65
N GLY A 215 11.33 -28.01 46.30
CA GLY A 215 12.51 -27.22 45.93
C GLY A 215 12.30 -26.14 44.88
N VAL A 216 11.84 -24.96 45.32
CA VAL A 216 12.20 -23.66 44.71
C VAL A 216 13.20 -23.01 45.67
N PRO A 217 14.27 -22.38 45.18
CA PRO A 217 14.36 -20.93 45.39
C PRO A 217 14.74 -20.13 44.13
N THR A 218 14.01 -19.03 43.96
CA THR A 218 14.48 -17.65 43.72
C THR A 218 15.86 -17.41 43.08
N GLY A 219 15.84 -16.62 42.01
CA GLY A 219 16.99 -15.86 41.51
C GLY A 219 16.54 -14.69 40.64
N GLY A 220 16.03 -13.63 41.27
CA GLY A 220 15.93 -12.32 40.63
C GLY A 220 17.31 -11.70 40.48
N GLY A 221 17.66 -11.26 39.28
CA GLY A 221 18.91 -10.55 38.99
C GLY A 221 18.70 -9.57 37.85
N LEU A 222 18.43 -8.32 38.21
CA LEU A 222 18.65 -7.17 37.32
C LEU A 222 20.15 -7.09 37.02
N SER A 223 20.51 -6.97 35.75
CA SER A 223 21.85 -6.55 35.35
C SER A 223 21.73 -5.58 34.18
N LEU A 224 21.65 -4.29 34.53
CA LEU A 224 22.22 -3.25 33.68
C LEU A 224 23.74 -3.39 33.78
N ALA A 225 24.36 -3.92 32.74
CA ALA A 225 25.76 -3.69 32.47
C ALA A 225 25.88 -3.30 31.00
N ALA A 226 26.29 -2.06 30.77
CA ALA A 226 26.70 -1.58 29.48
C ALA A 226 27.90 -2.40 29.01
N GLU A 227 27.77 -3.07 27.86
CA GLU A 227 28.94 -3.54 27.13
C GLU A 227 28.82 -3.21 25.65
N LYS A 228 29.50 -2.10 25.34
CA LYS A 228 30.28 -1.81 24.14
C LYS A 228 30.14 -2.80 22.98
N SER A 229 29.67 -2.23 21.88
CA SER A 229 29.96 -2.63 20.49
C SER A 229 31.26 -3.41 20.34
N THR A 230 31.17 -4.69 20.01
CA THR A 230 32.24 -5.42 19.32
C THR A 230 31.64 -6.47 18.39
N ALA A 231 32.00 -6.36 17.11
CA ALA A 231 31.69 -7.28 16.04
C ALA A 231 31.79 -8.75 16.48
N HIS A 232 30.76 -9.55 16.21
CA HIS A 232 30.77 -10.98 16.48
C HIS A 232 30.65 -11.78 15.18
N GLY A 233 31.57 -12.74 15.05
CA GLY A 233 31.87 -13.51 13.85
C GLY A 233 30.71 -14.29 13.26
N LEU A 234 30.70 -14.29 11.93
CA LEU A 234 29.79 -14.99 11.04
C LEU A 234 30.29 -16.42 10.81
N ALA A 235 29.61 -17.43 11.37
CA ALA A 235 29.67 -18.83 10.92
C ALA A 235 28.69 -19.77 11.69
N VAL A 236 27.55 -19.29 12.19
CA VAL A 236 26.54 -20.17 12.81
C VAL A 236 25.16 -19.81 12.26
N PRO A 237 24.37 -20.79 11.76
CA PRO A 237 23.01 -20.53 11.35
C PRO A 237 22.21 -20.04 12.56
N ARG A 238 21.85 -18.76 12.55
CA ARG A 238 21.03 -18.15 13.59
C ARG A 238 19.59 -18.13 13.10
N THR A 239 18.73 -18.79 13.86
CA THR A 239 17.29 -18.86 13.65
C THR A 239 16.62 -17.93 14.64
N PHE A 240 15.88 -16.96 14.13
CA PHE A 240 15.05 -16.07 14.92
C PHE A 240 13.59 -16.46 14.69
N ARG A 241 12.82 -16.63 15.77
CA ARG A 241 11.39 -16.98 15.72
C ARG A 241 10.53 -15.83 16.22
N ARG A 242 9.33 -15.72 15.63
CA ARG A 242 8.31 -14.78 16.08
C ARG A 242 7.77 -15.21 17.44
N GLY A 243 8.26 -14.58 18.49
CA GLY A 243 7.95 -14.90 19.89
C GLY A 243 9.14 -14.59 20.80
N GLU A 244 10.35 -14.86 20.32
CA GLU A 244 11.61 -14.51 21.01
C GLU A 244 12.12 -13.14 20.56
N THR A 245 11.90 -12.81 19.29
CA THR A 245 12.33 -11.53 18.72
C THR A 245 11.19 -10.87 17.94
N THR A 246 11.01 -9.57 18.14
CA THR A 246 10.05 -8.78 17.38
C THR A 246 10.63 -8.46 16.01
N PHE A 247 9.97 -8.91 14.94
CA PHE A 247 10.37 -8.61 13.56
C PHE A 247 10.04 -7.17 13.19
N ASN A 248 10.99 -6.35 13.59
CA ASN A 248 11.23 -4.95 13.38
C ASN A 248 11.91 -4.44 12.11
N ARG A 249 11.66 -3.21 11.63
CA ARG A 249 12.66 -2.51 10.81
C ARG A 249 14.04 -2.48 11.50
N ARG A 250 14.09 -2.11 12.80
CA ARG A 250 15.35 -2.03 13.55
C ARG A 250 16.00 -3.40 13.72
N PHE A 251 15.20 -4.46 13.87
CA PHE A 251 15.74 -5.83 13.93
C PHE A 251 16.55 -6.16 12.68
N PHE A 252 16.01 -5.93 11.48
CA PHE A 252 16.74 -6.23 10.24
C PHE A 252 17.96 -5.33 10.07
N GLU A 253 17.85 -4.04 10.34
CA GLU A 253 18.98 -3.09 10.24
C GLU A 253 20.12 -3.43 11.21
N THR A 254 19.81 -3.95 12.41
CA THR A 254 20.82 -4.24 13.45
C THR A 254 21.42 -5.63 13.34
N GLN A 255 20.61 -6.66 13.03
CA GLN A 255 21.08 -8.04 12.96
C GLN A 255 21.66 -8.41 11.58
N PHE A 256 21.20 -7.74 10.52
CA PHE A 256 21.59 -8.05 9.14
C PHE A 256 22.07 -6.81 8.35
N PRO A 257 23.01 -6.01 8.88
CA PRO A 257 23.39 -4.74 8.28
C PRO A 257 24.02 -4.88 6.89
N GLY A 258 24.75 -5.97 6.60
CA GLY A 258 25.41 -6.11 5.31
C GLY A 258 24.50 -6.62 4.18
N PHE A 259 23.32 -7.18 4.49
CA PHE A 259 22.30 -7.54 3.49
C PHE A 259 21.62 -6.32 2.83
N PHE A 260 21.85 -5.11 3.34
CA PHE A 260 21.40 -3.84 2.74
C PHE A 260 22.38 -3.29 1.70
N ARG A 261 23.61 -3.82 1.65
CA ARG A 261 24.62 -3.34 0.71
C ARG A 261 24.38 -3.96 -0.67
N VAL A 262 24.64 -3.17 -1.72
CA VAL A 262 24.55 -3.64 -3.12
C VAL A 262 25.60 -4.72 -3.40
N VAL A 263 26.76 -4.62 -2.73
CA VAL A 263 27.83 -5.62 -2.77
C VAL A 263 27.95 -6.24 -1.37
N PRO A 264 27.62 -7.52 -1.19
CA PRO A 264 27.81 -8.22 0.08
C PRO A 264 29.28 -8.14 0.52
N GLY A 265 29.50 -7.93 1.82
CA GLY A 265 30.84 -8.01 2.40
C GLY A 265 31.44 -9.41 2.25
N GLU A 266 32.77 -9.52 2.36
CA GLU A 266 33.49 -10.79 2.19
C GLU A 266 32.95 -11.92 3.10
N ALA A 267 32.51 -11.56 4.31
CA ALA A 267 31.95 -12.49 5.28
C ALA A 267 30.46 -12.87 5.03
N GLU A 268 29.74 -12.15 4.17
CA GLU A 268 28.32 -12.38 3.88
C GLU A 268 28.06 -12.88 2.45
N LYS A 269 29.12 -13.00 1.65
CA LYS A 269 29.03 -13.39 0.23
C LYS A 269 28.38 -14.76 0.01
N ASN A 270 28.53 -15.67 0.98
CA ASN A 270 28.00 -17.04 0.91
C ASN A 270 26.75 -17.24 1.78
N LEU A 271 26.26 -16.21 2.45
CA LEU A 271 25.09 -16.30 3.33
C LEU A 271 23.83 -15.80 2.60
N VAL A 272 22.72 -16.44 2.89
CA VAL A 272 21.39 -16.10 2.40
C VAL A 272 20.40 -16.03 3.55
N LEU A 273 19.42 -15.14 3.42
CA LEU A 273 18.39 -14.94 4.43
C LEU A 273 17.15 -15.72 4.02
N ALA A 274 16.85 -16.82 4.71
CA ALA A 274 15.64 -17.59 4.50
C ALA A 274 14.53 -17.09 5.42
N ILE A 275 13.53 -16.44 4.83
CA ILE A 275 12.41 -15.81 5.52
C ILE A 275 11.17 -16.68 5.32
N ARG A 276 10.63 -17.22 6.41
CA ARG A 276 9.40 -18.01 6.39
C ARG A 276 8.20 -17.11 6.63
N SER A 277 7.24 -17.20 5.72
CA SER A 277 5.96 -16.49 5.76
C SER A 277 4.82 -17.49 5.45
N PRO A 278 3.55 -17.16 5.72
CA PRO A 278 2.42 -17.98 5.28
C PRO A 278 2.34 -18.11 3.76
N ARG A 279 2.97 -17.19 3.00
CA ARG A 279 3.01 -17.20 1.52
C ARG A 279 4.10 -18.12 0.97
N GLY A 280 4.97 -18.65 1.83
CA GLY A 280 6.10 -19.49 1.45
C GLY A 280 7.41 -19.07 2.10
N GLU A 281 8.47 -19.83 1.81
CA GLU A 281 9.85 -19.56 2.23
C GLU A 281 10.57 -18.76 1.15
N PHE A 282 10.97 -17.53 1.47
CA PHE A 282 11.69 -16.63 0.58
C PHE A 282 13.17 -16.68 0.91
N ILE A 283 13.99 -17.18 -0.03
CA ILE A 283 15.45 -17.17 0.09
C ILE A 283 15.95 -15.86 -0.52
N ALA A 284 16.28 -14.89 0.34
CA ALA A 284 16.71 -13.56 -0.05
C ALA A 284 18.25 -13.45 -0.13
N ARG A 285 18.72 -12.84 -1.21
CA ARG A 285 20.13 -12.44 -1.41
C ARG A 285 20.44 -11.08 -0.80
N ARG A 286 19.50 -10.14 -0.90
CA ARG A 286 19.63 -8.78 -0.35
C ARG A 286 18.28 -8.18 0.01
N ILE A 287 18.31 -7.18 0.88
CA ILE A 287 17.17 -6.33 1.20
C ILE A 287 17.33 -5.05 0.36
N SER A 288 16.43 -4.84 -0.61
CA SER A 288 16.49 -3.68 -1.52
C SER A 288 15.95 -2.42 -0.87
N ARG A 289 14.83 -2.54 -0.16
CA ARG A 289 14.17 -1.43 0.55
C ARG A 289 13.52 -1.95 1.82
N ILE A 290 13.51 -1.10 2.84
CA ILE A 290 12.83 -1.37 4.10
C ILE A 290 11.99 -0.17 4.49
N SER A 291 10.72 -0.42 4.82
CA SER A 291 9.77 0.59 5.28
C SER A 291 9.41 0.34 6.76
N ALA A 292 8.38 1.02 7.27
CA ALA A 292 7.94 0.85 8.65
C ALA A 292 7.30 -0.52 8.91
N ASN A 293 6.59 -1.09 7.93
CA ASN A 293 5.78 -2.31 8.11
C ASN A 293 6.13 -3.45 7.14
N GLU A 294 6.93 -3.18 6.11
CA GLU A 294 7.26 -4.13 5.05
C GLU A 294 8.70 -3.96 4.58
N MET A 295 9.22 -5.00 3.92
CA MET A 295 10.52 -4.99 3.27
C MET A 295 10.42 -5.58 1.86
N HIS A 296 11.24 -5.06 0.96
CA HIS A 296 11.42 -5.60 -0.38
C HIS A 296 12.73 -6.37 -0.42
N VAL A 297 12.63 -7.68 -0.61
CA VAL A 297 13.77 -8.58 -0.68
C VAL A 297 14.00 -9.04 -2.11
N GLN A 298 15.25 -9.08 -2.53
CA GLN A 298 15.64 -9.65 -3.81
C GLN A 298 15.97 -11.12 -3.60
N LEU A 299 15.29 -12.01 -4.35
CA LEU A 299 15.44 -13.45 -4.19
C LEU A 299 16.80 -13.96 -4.71
N LEU A 300 17.22 -15.11 -4.21
CA LEU A 300 18.39 -15.82 -4.71
C LEU A 300 18.10 -16.36 -6.11
N GLY A 301 18.93 -15.98 -7.10
CA GLY A 301 18.81 -16.45 -8.47
C GLY A 301 17.92 -15.61 -9.40
N SER A 302 17.19 -14.62 -8.89
CA SER A 302 16.45 -13.66 -9.71
C SER A 302 16.66 -12.23 -9.23
N THR A 303 16.53 -11.27 -10.15
CA THR A 303 16.54 -9.84 -9.77
C THR A 303 15.19 -9.36 -9.26
N THR A 304 14.20 -10.25 -9.17
CA THR A 304 12.82 -9.96 -8.77
C THR A 304 12.77 -9.53 -7.31
N GLU A 305 12.10 -8.40 -7.07
CA GLU A 305 11.84 -7.89 -5.72
C GLU A 305 10.49 -8.42 -5.24
N VAL A 306 10.49 -9.07 -4.08
CA VAL A 306 9.27 -9.54 -3.42
C VAL A 306 9.03 -8.71 -2.16
N MET A 307 7.81 -8.23 -2.02
CA MET A 307 7.34 -7.51 -0.84
C MET A 307 6.94 -8.51 0.25
N VAL A 308 7.50 -8.33 1.44
CA VAL A 308 7.22 -9.15 2.62
C VAL A 308 6.84 -8.24 3.79
N THR A 309 5.64 -8.42 4.32
CA THR A 309 5.14 -7.66 5.47
C THR A 309 5.68 -8.26 6.78
N PHE A 310 6.12 -7.41 7.72
CA PHE A 310 6.67 -7.89 8.99
C PHE A 310 5.69 -8.70 9.83
N SER A 311 4.39 -8.37 9.75
CA SER A 311 3.30 -9.10 10.41
C SER A 311 3.06 -10.50 9.84
N GLU A 312 3.69 -10.86 8.72
CA GLU A 312 3.56 -12.18 8.10
C GLU A 312 4.79 -13.07 8.35
N VAL A 313 5.93 -12.49 8.72
CA VAL A 313 7.17 -13.23 8.98
C VAL A 313 7.09 -14.04 10.26
N SER A 314 7.17 -15.37 10.17
CA SER A 314 7.15 -16.28 11.32
C SER A 314 8.54 -16.65 11.80
N GLU A 315 9.50 -16.80 10.90
CA GLU A 315 10.86 -17.24 11.19
C GLU A 315 11.85 -16.64 10.19
N VAL A 316 13.03 -16.25 10.67
CA VAL A 316 14.13 -15.75 9.85
C VAL A 316 15.36 -16.56 10.18
N THR A 317 15.92 -17.24 9.18
CA THR A 317 17.12 -18.07 9.34
C THR A 317 18.23 -17.56 8.44
N LEU A 318 19.42 -17.43 9.02
CA LEU A 318 20.64 -17.20 8.26
C LEU A 318 21.20 -18.56 7.84
N ARG A 319 21.30 -18.81 6.53
CA ARG A 319 21.81 -20.07 5.98
C ARG A 319 22.93 -19.81 5.00
N ASP A 320 23.81 -20.79 4.81
CA ASP A 320 24.73 -20.76 3.67
C ASP A 320 23.98 -21.05 2.38
N LYS A 321 24.45 -20.43 1.29
CA LYS A 321 23.89 -20.52 -0.06
C LYS A 321 23.79 -21.97 -0.57
N ASP A 322 24.70 -22.82 -0.12
CA ASP A 322 24.83 -24.22 -0.56
C ASP A 322 24.21 -25.23 0.43
N ALA A 323 23.62 -24.75 1.53
CA ALA A 323 22.92 -25.62 2.47
C ALA A 323 21.58 -26.07 1.87
N LYS A 324 21.54 -27.33 1.41
CA LYS A 324 20.38 -27.97 0.80
C LYS A 324 19.20 -28.00 1.78
N THR A 325 18.02 -27.54 1.34
CA THR A 325 16.75 -27.68 2.06
C THR A 325 16.52 -29.16 2.37
N ALA A 326 16.48 -29.52 3.65
CA ALA A 326 16.01 -30.83 4.11
C ALA A 326 14.51 -30.77 4.36
#